data_AF-A0AAV8DHV4-F1
#
_entry.id   AF-A0AAV8DHV4-F1
#
_cell.length_a   1.000
_cell.length_b   1.000
_cell.length_c   1.000
_cell.angle_alpha   90.00
_cell.angle_beta   90.00
_cell.angle_gamma   90.00
#
_symmetry.space_group_name_H-M   'P 1'
#
loop_
_entity.id
_entity.type
_entity.pdbx_description
1 polymer ?
#
loop_
_entity_poly.entity_id
_entity_poly.type
_entity_poly.pdbx_seq_one_letter_code
_entity_poly.pdbx_strand_id
1 'polypeptide(L)'
;MLIIYYFQLKLGGDQKIWPSTIVIFITRPPVDDEARTRLLPEDDTSGLPERTNKAAGEFAKASIAVAKECSSPVIDICDGLHFAALGNKVLFEEILQELKAVGLSNETLPADAPPVESLL
;
A
#
# COMPACT_ATOMS: atom_id res chain seq x y z
N MET A 1 -4.60 -7.11 6.45
CA MET A 1 -5.11 -7.20 5.07
C MET A 1 -5.43 -5.78 4.62
N LEU A 2 -4.39 -5.04 4.19
CA LEU A 2 -4.57 -3.67 3.71
C LEU A 2 -5.12 -3.80 2.29
N ILE A 3 -6.38 -3.41 2.19
CA ILE A 3 -7.20 -3.52 1.01
C ILE A 3 -6.70 -2.49 -0.01
N ILE A 4 -5.72 -2.89 -0.81
CA ILE A 4 -5.59 -2.38 -2.17
C ILE A 4 -6.56 -3.27 -2.96
N TYR A 5 -7.87 -2.97 -2.90
CA TYR A 5 -8.85 -3.67 -3.72
C TYR A 5 -8.36 -3.57 -5.15
N TYR A 6 -7.90 -4.70 -5.70
CA TYR A 6 -7.95 -4.96 -7.12
C TYR A 6 -7.48 -3.77 -7.98
N PHE A 7 -6.18 -3.47 -7.94
CA PHE A 7 -5.53 -2.99 -9.16
C PHE A 7 -5.52 -4.18 -10.13
N GLN A 8 -6.71 -4.54 -10.63
CA GLN A 8 -6.83 -5.47 -11.73
C GLN A 8 -6.23 -4.72 -12.90
N LEU A 9 -4.96 -5.03 -13.16
CA LEU A 9 -4.37 -5.01 -14.48
C LEU A 9 -5.33 -5.75 -15.42
N LYS A 10 -6.34 -5.05 -15.90
CA LYS A 10 -7.01 -5.35 -17.15
C LYS A 10 -6.54 -4.32 -18.15
N LEU A 11 -5.24 -4.42 -18.46
CA LEU A 11 -4.72 -4.02 -19.75
C LEU A 11 -5.37 -4.95 -20.78
N GLY A 12 -6.54 -4.55 -21.31
CA GLY A 12 -7.27 -5.32 -22.32
C GLY A 12 -8.77 -5.02 -22.33
N GLY A 13 -9.15 -3.91 -22.95
CA GLY A 13 -10.54 -3.55 -23.26
C GLY A 13 -10.86 -2.10 -22.92
N ASP A 14 -11.29 -1.32 -23.91
CA ASP A 14 -11.43 0.14 -23.94
C ASP A 14 -12.48 0.76 -22.98
N GLN A 15 -12.35 0.57 -21.66
CA GLN A 15 -13.03 1.42 -20.67
C GLN A 15 -12.07 1.91 -19.60
N LYS A 16 -11.92 3.24 -19.54
CA LYS A 16 -11.20 3.96 -18.50
C LYS A 16 -12.10 4.00 -17.26
N ILE A 17 -12.08 2.90 -16.48
CA ILE A 17 -13.15 2.59 -15.51
C ILE A 17 -13.22 3.61 -14.35
N TRP A 18 -12.16 4.39 -14.08
CA TRP A 18 -12.20 5.37 -12.98
C TRP A 18 -11.36 6.63 -13.26
N PRO A 19 -11.90 7.63 -13.98
CA PRO A 19 -11.15 8.84 -14.34
C PRO A 19 -10.82 9.75 -13.14
N SER A 20 -11.49 9.56 -12.00
CA SER A 20 -11.35 10.38 -10.79
C SER A 20 -10.71 9.64 -9.61
N THR A 21 -10.17 8.44 -9.81
CA THR A 21 -9.52 7.69 -8.72
C THR A 21 -8.16 8.28 -8.40
N ILE A 22 -7.92 8.49 -7.11
CA ILE A 22 -6.60 8.81 -6.61
C ILE A 22 -5.90 7.52 -6.18
N VAL A 23 -4.66 7.35 -6.63
CA VAL A 23 -3.80 6.21 -6.32
C VAL A 23 -2.68 6.70 -5.42
N ILE A 24 -2.55 6.10 -4.24
CA ILE A 24 -1.46 6.34 -3.30
C ILE A 24 -0.62 5.07 -3.22
N PHE A 25 0.67 5.19 -3.46
CA PHE A 25 1.61 4.09 -3.32
C PHE A 25 2.04 3.95 -1.87
N ILE A 26 2.12 2.72 -1.38
CA ILE A 26 2.66 2.43 -0.05
C ILE A 26 3.74 1.38 -0.22
N THR A 27 4.95 1.70 0.22
CA THR A 27 6.09 0.76 0.16
C THR A 27 5.89 -0.42 1.12
N ARG A 28 6.57 -1.54 0.86
CA ARG A 28 6.56 -2.67 1.79
C ARG A 28 7.37 -2.31 3.04
N PRO A 29 6.91 -2.65 4.25
CA PRO A 29 7.70 -2.48 5.46
C PRO A 29 8.97 -3.35 5.42
N PRO A 30 10.04 -2.94 6.13
CA PRO A 30 11.20 -3.79 6.36
C PRO A 30 10.80 -5.09 7.05
N VAL A 31 11.60 -6.13 6.86
CA VAL A 31 11.42 -7.42 7.53
C VAL A 31 12.65 -7.75 8.37
N ASP A 32 12.44 -8.47 9.46
CA ASP A 32 13.52 -9.01 10.27
C ASP A 32 14.02 -10.32 9.65
N ASP A 33 15.14 -10.23 8.93
CA ASP A 33 15.77 -11.36 8.23
C ASP A 33 16.22 -12.46 9.20
N GLU A 34 16.68 -12.09 10.39
CA GLU A 34 17.16 -13.05 11.37
C GLU A 34 16.00 -13.84 11.96
N ALA A 35 14.93 -13.15 12.36
CA ALA A 35 13.71 -13.80 12.83
C ALA A 35 13.11 -14.71 11.75
N ARG A 36 13.09 -14.28 10.49
CA ARG A 36 12.56 -15.09 9.37
C ARG A 36 13.40 -16.32 9.09
N THR A 37 14.73 -16.20 9.17
CA THR A 37 15.63 -17.35 9.01
C THR A 37 15.45 -18.39 10.12
N ARG A 38 15.22 -17.95 11.37
CA ARG A 38 14.95 -18.87 12.51
C ARG A 38 13.60 -19.59 12.42
N LEU A 39 12.66 -19.04 11.65
CA LEU A 39 11.30 -19.57 11.47
C LEU A 39 11.15 -20.42 10.21
N LEU A 40 12.26 -20.69 9.49
CA LEU A 40 12.24 -21.55 8.32
C LEU A 40 11.75 -22.96 8.70
N PRO A 41 10.90 -23.59 7.87
CA PRO A 41 10.53 -24.98 8.04
C PRO A 41 11.76 -25.90 8.09
N GLU A 42 11.71 -26.95 8.92
CA GLU A 42 12.82 -27.91 9.03
C GLU A 42 13.12 -28.64 7.70
N ASP A 43 12.14 -28.73 6.81
CA ASP A 43 12.26 -29.35 5.48
C ASP A 43 12.59 -28.35 4.35
N ASP A 44 12.77 -27.06 4.67
CA ASP A 44 13.15 -26.07 3.66
C ASP A 44 14.63 -26.20 3.28
N THR A 45 14.86 -26.88 2.15
CA THR A 45 16.19 -27.09 1.58
C THR A 45 16.81 -25.82 0.97
N SER A 46 16.05 -24.72 0.80
CA SER A 46 16.57 -23.48 0.22
C SER A 46 17.45 -22.70 1.20
N GLY A 47 17.19 -22.83 2.51
CA GLY A 47 17.85 -22.06 3.57
C GLY A 47 17.65 -20.55 3.46
N LEU A 48 16.67 -20.10 2.67
CA LEU A 48 16.40 -18.68 2.41
C LEU A 48 15.01 -18.30 2.90
N PRO A 49 14.87 -17.21 3.69
CA PRO A 49 13.56 -16.75 4.11
C PRO A 49 12.72 -16.33 2.91
N GLU A 50 11.41 -16.59 2.96
CA GLU A 50 10.47 -16.28 1.88
C GLU A 50 10.37 -14.78 1.57
N ARG A 51 10.83 -13.94 2.51
CA ARG A 51 10.97 -12.49 2.38
C ARG A 51 12.28 -12.04 3.00
N THR A 52 13.01 -11.18 2.29
CA THR A 52 14.24 -10.55 2.79
C THR A 52 14.11 -9.04 2.88
N ASN A 53 14.88 -8.41 3.76
CA ASN A 53 14.92 -6.97 3.93
C ASN A 53 15.53 -6.29 2.70
N LYS A 54 16.49 -6.96 2.05
CA LYS A 54 17.02 -6.54 0.74
C LYS A 54 15.90 -6.45 -0.31
N ALA A 55 15.09 -7.50 -0.46
CA ALA A 55 13.97 -7.50 -1.41
C ALA A 55 12.90 -6.46 -1.02
N ALA A 56 12.64 -6.26 0.27
CA ALA A 56 11.74 -5.20 0.75
C ALA A 56 12.24 -3.81 0.30
N GLY A 57 13.53 -3.52 0.50
CA GLY A 57 14.15 -2.26 0.08
C GLY A 57 14.18 -2.06 -1.43
N GLU A 58 14.46 -3.10 -2.23
CA GLU A 58 14.39 -3.02 -3.70
C GLU A 58 12.97 -2.71 -4.18
N PHE A 59 11.97 -3.33 -3.57
CA PHE A 59 10.57 -3.05 -3.87
C PHE A 59 10.17 -1.63 -3.46
N ALA A 60 10.60 -1.15 -2.29
CA ALA A 60 10.34 0.22 -1.85
C ALA A 60 10.88 1.23 -2.89
N LYS A 61 12.12 1.04 -3.35
CA LYS A 61 12.71 1.86 -4.42
C LYS A 61 11.90 1.81 -5.71
N ALA A 62 11.44 0.62 -6.12
CA ALA A 62 10.61 0.46 -7.31
C ALA A 62 9.26 1.18 -7.16
N SER A 63 8.58 1.04 -6.02
CA SER A 63 7.31 1.74 -5.74
C SER A 63 7.49 3.25 -5.79
N ILE A 64 8.56 3.78 -5.20
CA ILE A 64 8.85 5.23 -5.23
C ILE A 64 9.15 5.70 -6.66
N ALA A 65 9.89 4.92 -7.45
CA ALA A 65 10.19 5.25 -8.84
C ALA A 65 8.91 5.32 -9.69
N VAL A 66 8.03 4.31 -9.57
CA VAL A 66 6.75 4.26 -10.28
C VAL A 66 5.83 5.40 -9.84
N ALA A 67 5.73 5.67 -8.54
CA ALA A 67 4.90 6.76 -8.04
C ALA A 67 5.35 8.12 -8.60
N LYS A 68 6.67 8.36 -8.66
CA LYS A 68 7.25 9.56 -9.28
C LYS A 68 6.92 9.66 -10.77
N GLU A 69 7.06 8.57 -11.51
CA GLU A 69 6.70 8.51 -12.94
C GLU A 69 5.21 8.82 -13.15
N CYS A 70 4.35 8.29 -12.28
CA CYS A 70 2.90 8.51 -12.31
C CYS A 70 2.47 9.86 -11.68
N SER A 71 3.39 10.69 -11.19
CA SER A 71 3.07 11.91 -10.43
C SER A 71 2.06 11.67 -9.30
N SER A 72 2.15 10.51 -8.67
CA SER A 72 1.23 10.02 -7.64
C SER A 72 1.91 10.04 -6.27
N PRO A 73 1.16 10.28 -5.17
CA PRO A 73 1.67 10.20 -3.81
C PRO A 73 2.31 8.85 -3.47
N VAL A 74 3.33 8.86 -2.61
CA VAL A 74 3.96 7.65 -2.09
C VAL A 74 4.34 7.79 -0.62
N ILE A 75 4.00 6.77 0.17
CA ILE A 75 4.34 6.65 1.59
C ILE A 75 5.45 5.61 1.77
N ASP A 76 6.59 6.04 2.32
CA ASP A 76 7.76 5.19 2.57
C ASP A 76 7.76 4.66 4.01
N ILE A 77 7.46 3.36 4.15
CA ILE A 77 7.38 2.64 5.41
C ILE A 77 8.74 2.01 5.67
N CYS A 78 9.74 2.80 6.07
CA CYS A 78 11.13 2.33 6.24
C CYS A 78 11.62 2.29 7.70
N ASP A 79 10.84 2.80 8.66
CA ASP A 79 11.31 3.06 10.03
C ASP A 79 11.22 1.86 11.00
N GLY A 80 10.63 0.74 10.56
CA GLY A 80 10.43 -0.46 11.40
C GLY A 80 9.40 -0.28 12.53
N LEU A 81 8.78 0.90 12.64
CA LEU A 81 7.76 1.21 13.65
C LEU A 81 6.36 0.89 13.14
N HIS A 82 6.12 1.13 11.86
CA HIS A 82 4.86 0.87 11.18
C HIS A 82 4.35 -0.56 11.40
N PHE A 83 3.04 -0.71 11.56
CA PHE A 83 2.33 -1.95 11.96
C PHE A 83 2.36 -2.33 13.45
N ALA A 84 3.21 -1.71 14.29
CA ALA A 84 2.97 -1.64 15.73
C ALA A 84 1.79 -0.69 16.03
N ALA A 85 1.20 -0.73 17.22
CA ALA A 85 0.08 0.16 17.57
C ALA A 85 0.40 1.65 17.34
N LEU A 86 1.61 2.08 17.74
CA LEU A 86 2.09 3.44 17.48
C LEU A 86 2.34 3.69 15.98
N GLY A 87 2.98 2.75 15.28
CA GLY A 87 3.25 2.89 13.85
C GLY A 87 2.01 2.88 12.97
N ASN A 88 0.95 2.17 13.36
CA ASN A 88 -0.34 2.23 12.67
C ASN A 88 -0.98 3.62 12.77
N LYS A 89 -0.82 4.28 13.92
CA LYS A 89 -1.29 5.66 14.09
C LYS A 89 -0.51 6.61 13.18
N VAL A 90 0.81 6.49 13.14
CA VAL A 90 1.67 7.30 12.24
C VAL A 90 1.29 7.09 10.78
N LEU A 91 1.19 5.83 10.32
CA LEU A 91 0.76 5.50 8.96
C LEU A 91 -0.59 6.11 8.61
N PHE A 92 -1.56 6.00 9.53
CA PHE A 92 -2.89 6.55 9.33
C PHE A 92 -2.86 8.07 9.18
N GLU A 93 -2.07 8.76 10.01
CA GLU A 93 -1.89 10.21 9.93
C GLU A 93 -1.22 10.64 8.62
N GLU A 94 -0.21 9.89 8.13
CA GLU A 94 0.43 10.14 6.83
C GLU A 94 -0.55 9.94 5.67
N ILE A 95 -1.35 8.87 5.68
CA ILE A 95 -2.41 8.64 4.68
C ILE A 95 -3.39 9.82 4.65
N LEU A 96 -3.82 10.31 5.82
CA LEU A 96 -4.71 11.47 5.89
C LEU A 96 -4.07 12.75 5.34
N GLN A 97 -2.76 12.94 5.54
CA GLN A 97 -2.04 14.08 4.99
C GLN A 97 -1.96 13.99 3.46
N GLU A 98 -1.62 12.83 2.91
CA GLU A 98 -1.57 12.61 1.46
C GLU A 98 -2.93 12.80 0.81
N LEU A 99 -3.99 12.27 1.42
CA LEU A 99 -5.37 12.48 0.96
C LEU A 99 -5.76 13.96 0.98
N LYS A 100 -5.40 14.71 2.02
CA LYS A 100 -5.66 16.17 2.07
C LYS A 100 -4.89 16.92 0.99
N ALA A 101 -3.64 16.55 0.72
CA ALA A 101 -2.81 17.20 -0.29
C ALA A 101 -3.40 17.09 -1.70
N VAL A 102 -4.13 16.00 -1.97
CA VAL A 102 -4.87 15.77 -3.24
C VAL A 102 -6.31 16.28 -3.21
N GLY A 103 -6.72 17.00 -2.16
CA GLY A 103 -8.05 17.60 -2.02
C GLY A 103 -9.14 16.66 -1.50
N LEU A 104 -8.78 15.46 -1.01
CA LEU A 104 -9.70 14.55 -0.34
C LEU A 104 -9.68 14.77 1.18
N SER A 105 -10.86 14.94 1.75
CA SER A 105 -11.10 15.02 3.19
C SER A 105 -12.37 14.24 3.52
N ASN A 106 -12.62 14.00 4.81
CA ASN A 106 -13.85 13.35 5.25
C ASN A 106 -15.13 14.07 4.77
N GLU A 107 -15.04 15.37 4.49
CA GLU A 107 -16.15 16.20 4.03
C GLU A 107 -16.30 16.18 2.50
N THR A 108 -15.23 15.86 1.76
CA THR A 108 -15.22 15.84 0.28
C THR A 108 -15.23 14.44 -0.32
N LEU A 109 -15.00 13.40 0.49
CA LEU A 109 -15.05 12.02 0.04
C LEU A 109 -16.49 11.64 -0.36
N PRO A 110 -16.71 11.19 -1.61
CA PRO A 110 -18.01 10.66 -2.01
C PRO A 110 -18.33 9.41 -1.19
N ALA A 111 -19.58 9.24 -0.81
CA ALA A 111 -20.02 8.01 -0.14
C ALA A 111 -19.85 6.82 -1.10
N ASP A 112 -19.17 5.77 -0.64
CA ASP A 112 -19.01 4.50 -1.38
C ASP A 112 -20.32 3.69 -1.46
N ALA A 113 -21.35 4.10 -0.72
CA ALA A 113 -22.66 3.46 -0.71
C ALA A 113 -23.59 4.12 -1.74
N PRO A 114 -24.45 3.33 -2.42
CA PRO A 114 -25.50 3.90 -3.24
C PRO A 114 -26.38 4.84 -2.38
N PRO A 115 -26.90 5.94 -2.94
CA PRO A 115 -27.79 6.83 -2.20
C PRO A 115 -28.93 6.03 -1.59
N VAL A 116 -29.30 6.31 -0.34
CA VAL A 116 -30.38 5.59 0.37
C VAL A 116 -31.69 5.60 -0.42
N GLU A 117 -31.91 6.64 -1.23
CA GLU A 117 -33.05 6.79 -2.16
C GLU A 117 -33.09 5.75 -3.29
N SER A 118 -31.98 5.08 -3.59
CA SER A 118 -31.90 3.99 -4.58
C SER A 118 -32.14 2.60 -4.00
N LEU A 119 -32.39 2.51 -2.69
CA LEU A 119 -32.69 1.28 -1.94
C LEU A 119 -34.18 1.18 -1.51
N LEU A 120 -35.02 2.14 -1.92
CA LEU A 120 -36.47 2.19 -1.74
C LEU A 120 -37.18 2.13 -3.10
#